data_AF-A0A2L2Z139-F1
#
_entry.id   AF-A0A2L2Z139-F1
#
_cell.length_a   1.000
_cell.length_b   1.000
_cell.length_c   1.000
_cell.angle_alpha   90.00
_cell.angle_beta   90.00
_cell.angle_gamma   90.00
#
_symmetry.space_group_name_H-M   'P 1'
#
loop_
_entity.id
_entity.type
_entity.pdbx_description
1 polymer ?
#
loop_
_entity_poly.entity_id
_entity_poly.type
_entity_poly.pdbx_seq_one_letter_code
_entity_poly.pdbx_strand_id
1 'polypeptide(L)'
;NAYIATQGPLPHTVDDFWLMIWKERSPIIVMITKLKEKLKVKCEPYIPDYQDRFGDVEVTVIRVIPREGYTIRELFLRKGSETHTVHHFWYTTWPD
;
A
#
# COMPACT_ATOMS: atom_id res chain seq x y z
N ASN A 1 -18.56 2.20 -8.27
CA ASN A 1 -17.62 1.05 -8.21
C ASN A 1 -17.29 0.76 -6.76
N ALA A 2 -17.35 -0.51 -6.35
CA ALA A 2 -17.18 -0.89 -4.94
C ALA A 2 -15.74 -1.31 -4.59
N TYR A 3 -15.01 -1.93 -5.53
CA TYR A 3 -13.67 -2.48 -5.30
C TYR A 3 -12.79 -2.39 -6.55
N ILE A 4 -11.48 -2.33 -6.34
CA ILE A 4 -10.44 -2.52 -7.36
C ILE A 4 -9.59 -3.71 -6.91
N ALA A 5 -9.56 -4.77 -7.71
CA ALA A 5 -8.67 -5.91 -7.50
C ALA A 5 -7.44 -5.75 -8.39
N THR A 6 -6.24 -5.91 -7.82
CA THR A 6 -4.98 -5.79 -8.55
C THR A 6 -3.97 -6.80 -8.01
N GLN A 7 -2.92 -7.07 -8.79
CA GLN A 7 -1.77 -7.86 -8.35
C GLN A 7 -0.96 -7.11 -7.28
N GLY A 8 -0.14 -7.85 -6.52
CA GLY A 8 0.93 -7.23 -5.74
C GLY A 8 1.87 -6.46 -6.68
N PRO A 9 2.29 -5.23 -6.34
CA PRO A 9 3.20 -4.47 -7.19
C PRO A 9 4.48 -5.23 -7.54
N LEU A 10 4.92 -5.06 -8.78
CA LEU A 10 6.23 -5.48 -9.28
C LEU A 10 7.22 -4.30 -9.16
N PRO A 11 8.54 -4.54 -9.20
CA PRO A 11 9.55 -3.48 -9.10
C PRO A 11 9.33 -2.28 -10.03
N HIS A 12 8.84 -2.52 -11.25
CA HIS A 12 8.62 -1.49 -12.27
C HIS A 12 7.18 -0.93 -12.28
N THR A 13 6.31 -1.37 -11.37
CA THR A 13 4.89 -0.95 -11.30
C THR A 13 4.50 -0.36 -9.94
N VAL A 14 5.47 -0.09 -9.05
CA VAL A 14 5.18 0.52 -7.74
C VAL A 14 4.61 1.93 -7.90
N ASP A 15 5.18 2.72 -8.81
CA ASP A 15 4.69 4.06 -9.11
C ASP A 15 3.28 4.03 -9.72
N ASP A 16 3.01 3.08 -10.62
CA ASP A 16 1.69 2.89 -11.22
C ASP A 16 0.64 2.53 -10.16
N PHE A 17 1.01 1.69 -9.18
CA PHE A 17 0.14 1.32 -8.07
C PHE A 17 -0.27 2.56 -7.25
N TRP A 18 0.68 3.41 -6.86
CA TRP A 18 0.38 4.62 -6.11
C TRP A 18 -0.39 5.66 -6.93
N LEU A 19 -0.10 5.77 -8.23
CA LEU A 19 -0.84 6.62 -9.14
C LEU A 19 -2.31 6.15 -9.28
N MET A 20 -2.55 4.84 -9.32
CA MET A 20 -3.90 4.27 -9.32
C MET A 20 -4.66 4.63 -8.04
N ILE A 21 -4.06 4.40 -6.87
CA ILE A 21 -4.67 4.75 -5.57
C ILE A 21 -5.01 6.24 -5.51
N TRP A 22 -4.10 7.09 -5.99
CA TRP A 22 -4.31 8.54 -6.06
C TRP A 22 -5.49 8.92 -6.96
N LYS A 23 -5.49 8.45 -8.22
CA LYS A 23 -6.50 8.80 -9.23
C LYS A 23 -7.89 8.33 -8.86
N GLU A 24 -8.00 7.11 -8.35
CA GLU A 24 -9.28 6.51 -7.94
C GLU A 24 -9.75 7.00 -6.56
N ARG A 25 -8.95 7.85 -5.88
CA ARG A 25 -9.19 8.32 -4.52
C ARG A 25 -9.53 7.18 -3.56
N SER A 26 -8.84 6.04 -3.70
CA SER A 26 -9.13 4.85 -2.90
C SER A 26 -8.75 5.10 -1.44
N PRO A 27 -9.70 5.09 -0.49
CA PRO A 27 -9.41 5.41 0.90
C PRO A 27 -8.80 4.25 1.68
N ILE A 28 -8.82 3.04 1.10
CA ILE A 28 -8.42 1.79 1.75
C ILE A 28 -7.59 0.94 0.78
N ILE A 29 -6.54 0.33 1.29
CA ILE A 29 -5.78 -0.73 0.63
C ILE A 29 -5.84 -1.97 1.53
N VAL A 30 -6.14 -3.13 0.95
CA VAL A 30 -6.11 -4.42 1.64
C VAL A 30 -5.05 -5.31 0.97
N MET A 31 -4.01 -5.65 1.73
CA MET A 31 -2.92 -6.53 1.31
C MET A 31 -3.03 -7.86 2.07
N ILE A 32 -3.24 -8.95 1.33
CA ILE A 32 -3.51 -10.29 1.88
C ILE A 32 -2.38 -11.31 1.64
N THR A 33 -1.20 -10.85 1.24
CA THR A 33 -0.03 -11.72 0.98
C THR A 33 1.19 -11.20 1.72
N LYS A 34 2.15 -12.08 2.01
CA LYS A 34 3.49 -11.67 2.48
C LYS A 34 4.31 -11.15 1.30
N LEU A 35 5.40 -10.41 1.56
CA LEU A 35 6.32 -10.00 0.48
C LEU A 35 6.98 -11.22 -0.19
N LYS A 36 7.27 -12.25 0.60
CA LYS A 36 7.86 -13.51 0.18
C LYS A 36 7.15 -14.68 0.84
N GLU A 37 6.99 -15.76 0.09
CA GLU A 37 6.48 -17.03 0.58
C GLU A 37 7.39 -18.15 0.10
N LYS A 38 7.90 -18.93 1.06
CA LYS A 38 9.02 -19.85 0.84
C LYS A 38 10.20 -19.09 0.20
N LEU A 39 10.53 -19.40 -1.05
CA LEU A 39 11.62 -18.77 -1.81
C LEU A 39 11.11 -17.84 -2.92
N LYS A 40 9.79 -17.65 -3.05
CA LYS A 40 9.19 -16.87 -4.14
C LYS A 40 8.77 -15.48 -3.65
N VAL A 41 9.18 -14.45 -4.39
CA VAL A 41 8.68 -13.07 -4.21
C VAL A 41 7.24 -13.02 -4.69
N LYS A 42 6.35 -12.52 -3.83
CA LYS A 42 4.90 -12.36 -4.09
C LYS A 42 4.52 -10.90 -4.32
N CYS A 43 5.22 -9.96 -3.66
CA CYS A 43 4.94 -8.54 -3.74
C CYS A 43 6.23 -7.74 -3.47
N GLU A 44 6.47 -6.71 -4.27
CA GLU A 44 7.51 -5.72 -3.96
C GLU A 44 7.11 -4.89 -2.74
N PRO A 45 8.02 -4.53 -1.82
CA PRO A 45 7.75 -3.52 -0.81
C PRO A 45 7.42 -2.18 -1.49
N TYR A 46 6.17 -1.73 -1.37
CA TYR A 46 5.70 -0.47 -1.94
C TYR A 46 5.36 0.58 -0.87
N ILE A 47 5.52 0.26 0.42
CA ILE A 47 5.23 1.15 1.54
C ILE A 47 6.54 1.55 2.20
N PRO A 48 6.82 2.85 2.37
CA PRO A 48 8.03 3.29 3.03
C PRO A 48 7.95 3.10 4.54
N ASP A 49 9.10 3.10 5.22
CA ASP A 49 9.13 3.02 6.69
C ASP A 49 8.62 4.31 7.36
N TYR A 50 8.87 5.46 6.72
CA TYR A 50 8.41 6.77 7.19
C TYR A 50 7.82 7.61 6.05
N GLN A 51 8.62 7.93 5.03
CA GLN A 51 8.18 8.75 3.91
C GLN A 51 9.01 8.42 2.68
N ASP A 52 8.36 8.34 1.52
CA ASP A 52 9.03 8.23 0.23
C ASP A 52 8.13 8.75 -0.89
N ARG A 53 8.71 8.92 -2.09
CA ARG A 53 8.00 9.39 -3.28
C ARG A 53 8.01 8.33 -4.37
N PHE A 54 6.81 8.06 -4.90
CA PHE A 54 6.55 7.11 -5.98
C PHE A 54 5.98 7.89 -7.16
N GLY A 55 6.82 8.16 -8.16
CA GLY A 55 6.53 9.14 -9.22
C GLY A 55 6.20 10.53 -8.65
N ASP A 56 4.98 11.00 -8.88
CA ASP A 56 4.48 12.30 -8.38
C ASP A 56 3.78 12.22 -7.02
N VAL A 57 3.59 11.02 -6.47
CA VAL A 57 2.83 10.80 -5.24
C VAL A 57 3.81 10.58 -4.08
N GLU A 58 3.78 11.48 -3.12
CA GLU A 58 4.50 11.32 -1.86
C GLU A 58 3.63 10.57 -0.86
N VAL A 59 4.16 9.52 -0.24
CA VAL A 59 3.46 8.66 0.71
C VAL A 59 4.17 8.76 2.05
N THR A 60 3.45 9.15 3.08
CA THR A 60 3.96 9.26 4.46
C THR A 60 3.19 8.30 5.37
N VAL A 61 3.91 7.51 6.16
CA VAL A 61 3.34 6.68 7.22
C VAL A 61 3.17 7.53 8.47
N ILE A 62 1.92 7.85 8.81
CA ILE A 62 1.60 8.65 9.99
C ILE A 62 1.58 7.78 11.24
N ARG A 63 1.04 6.57 11.10
CA ARG A 63 0.85 5.67 12.24
C ARG A 63 0.89 4.22 11.79
N VAL A 64 1.47 3.38 12.63
CA VAL A 64 1.45 1.92 12.49
C VAL A 64 0.75 1.33 13.71
N ILE A 65 -0.27 0.52 13.47
CA ILE A 65 -1.13 -0.04 14.50
C ILE A 65 -1.10 -1.57 14.36
N PRO A 66 -0.36 -2.29 15.22
CA PRO A 66 -0.39 -3.74 15.21
C PRO A 66 -1.75 -4.26 15.74
N ARG A 67 -2.22 -5.35 15.14
CA ARG A 67 -3.38 -6.14 15.57
C ARG A 67 -3.01 -7.62 15.52
N GLU A 68 -3.84 -8.45 16.14
CA GLU A 68 -3.70 -9.89 15.99
C GLU A 68 -4.02 -10.27 14.53
N GLY A 69 -3.06 -10.88 13.83
CA GLY A 69 -3.20 -11.35 12.46
C GLY A 69 -2.90 -10.33 11.34
N TYR A 70 -2.84 -9.03 11.65
CA TYR A 70 -2.60 -7.98 10.65
C TYR A 70 -2.05 -6.68 11.23
N THR A 71 -1.53 -5.81 10.36
CA THR A 71 -1.08 -4.47 10.72
C THR A 71 -1.87 -3.42 9.94
N ILE A 72 -2.30 -2.36 10.62
CA ILE A 72 -2.92 -1.20 9.98
C ILE A 72 -1.88 -0.08 9.88
N ARG A 73 -1.78 0.58 8.73
CA ARG A 73 -1.04 1.83 8.58
C ARG A 73 -1.99 2.94 8.16
N GLU A 74 -1.86 4.09 8.81
CA GLU A 74 -2.48 5.32 8.36
C GLU A 74 -1.47 6.05 7.49
N LEU A 75 -1.83 6.25 6.23
CA LEU A 75 -0.98 6.83 5.21
C LEU A 75 -1.51 8.19 4.80
N PHE A 76 -0.61 9.15 4.67
CA PHE A 76 -0.89 10.46 4.13
C PHE A 76 -0.24 10.58 2.75
N LEU A 77 -1.06 10.73 1.73
CA LEU A 77 -0.64 10.90 0.34
C LEU A 77 -0.68 12.37 -0.02
N ARG A 78 0.31 12.83 -0.77
CA ARG A 78 0.39 14.20 -1.29
C ARG A 78 0.83 14.20 -2.75
N LYS A 79 0.13 14.95 -3.59
CA LYS A 79 0.54 15.27 -4.97
C LYS A 79 0.20 16.72 -5.27
N GLY A 80 1.23 17.55 -5.49
CA GLY A 80 1.06 18.99 -5.60
C GLY A 80 0.55 19.60 -4.29
N SER A 81 -0.58 20.30 -4.35
CA SER A 81 -1.28 20.89 -3.20
C SER A 81 -2.41 20.01 -2.64
N GLU A 82 -2.77 18.93 -3.33
CA GLU A 82 -3.82 18.01 -2.88
C GLU A 82 -3.24 16.96 -1.93
N THR A 83 -4.08 16.48 -1.01
CA THR A 83 -3.72 15.46 -0.04
C THR A 83 -4.88 14.49 0.20
N HIS A 84 -4.55 13.22 0.46
CA HIS A 84 -5.51 12.17 0.77
C HIS A 84 -5.02 11.34 1.96
N THR A 85 -5.94 10.83 2.77
CA THR A 85 -5.63 9.83 3.81
C THR A 85 -6.06 8.45 3.33
N VAL A 86 -5.18 7.47 3.46
CA VAL A 86 -5.41 6.08 3.07
C VAL A 86 -5.12 5.15 4.23
N HIS A 87 -5.99 4.18 4.48
CA HIS A 87 -5.76 3.13 5.46
C HIS A 87 -5.28 1.87 4.77
N HIS A 88 -4.09 1.39 5.14
CA HIS A 88 -3.52 0.15 4.63
C HIS A 88 -3.69 -0.96 5.65
N PHE A 89 -4.34 -2.06 5.26
CA PHE A 89 -4.49 -3.26 6.07
C PHE A 89 -3.63 -4.36 5.49
N TRP A 90 -2.68 -4.86 6.27
CA TRP A 90 -1.79 -5.94 5.86
C TRP A 90 -2.02 -7.20 6.68
N TYR A 91 -2.75 -8.16 6.11
CA TYR A 91 -2.97 -9.48 6.68
C TYR A 91 -1.78 -10.38 6.35
N THR A 92 -0.92 -10.64 7.33
CA THR A 92 0.28 -11.48 7.17
C THR A 92 0.05 -12.90 7.67
N THR A 93 -1.05 -13.18 8.36
CA THR A 93 -1.43 -14.53 8.81
C THR A 93 -2.44 -15.19 7.90
N TRP A 94 -2.85 -14.54 6.80
CA TRP A 94 -3.73 -15.16 5.82
C TRP A 94 -2.99 -16.34 5.16
N PRO A 95 -3.48 -17.59 5.28
CA PRO A 95 -2.87 -18.72 4.62
C PRO A 95 -3.12 -18.63 3.11
N ASP A 96 -2.05 -18.83 2.34
CA ASP A 96 -2.07 -18.95 0.87
C ASP A 96 -2.92 -20.16 0.43
#